data_AF-A0A2G8SKD4-F1
#
_entry.id   AF-A0A2G8SKD4-F1
#
_cell.length_a   1.000
_cell.length_b   1.000
_cell.length_c   1.000
_cell.angle_alpha   90.00
_cell.angle_beta   90.00
_cell.angle_gamma   90.00
#
_symmetry.space_group_name_H-M   'P 1'
#
loop_
_entity.id
_entity.type
_entity.pdbx_description
1 polymer ?
#
loop_
_entity_poly.entity_id
_entity_poly.type
_entity_poly.pdbx_seq_one_letter_code
_entity_poly.pdbx_strand_id
1 'polypeptide(L)'
;MASCIFIPTGVVPPLPIELIRRIIDLADPSSLYTLCLVNSIFHEVAVVHLYNQPETPKPGTLVRCLQTLSCPPELAGHTRSLVYGRFLGGTSHEHNINYMTYFTTAFGMLIGSAKSNLYNLTSLTVELLGPIGKYLRGAPFRLATLDTTAEWDADFVAFLE
;
A
#
# COMPACT_ATOMS: atom_id res chain seq x y z
N MET A 1 -24.52 -33.58 23.84
CA MET A 1 -24.39 -32.12 23.62
C MET A 1 -23.50 -31.57 24.71
N ALA A 2 -22.25 -31.20 24.39
CA ALA A 2 -21.31 -30.68 25.38
C ALA A 2 -21.60 -29.18 25.60
N SER A 3 -21.94 -28.81 26.83
CA SER A 3 -22.11 -27.42 27.26
C SER A 3 -20.76 -26.93 27.78
N CYS A 4 -20.10 -26.04 27.03
CA CYS A 4 -18.91 -25.34 27.51
C CYS A 4 -19.34 -24.23 28.47
N ILE A 5 -19.28 -24.52 29.77
CA ILE A 5 -19.46 -23.53 30.84
C ILE A 5 -18.16 -22.73 30.92
N PHE A 6 -18.20 -21.46 30.51
CA PHE A 6 -17.06 -20.55 30.61
C PHE A 6 -16.99 -20.01 32.04
N ILE A 7 -15.93 -20.38 32.77
CA ILE A 7 -15.63 -19.84 34.11
C ILE A 7 -14.69 -18.64 33.90
N PRO A 8 -15.10 -17.40 34.19
CA PRO A 8 -14.27 -16.23 33.96
C PRO A 8 -13.12 -16.20 34.98
N THR A 9 -11.91 -16.56 34.55
CA THR A 9 -10.70 -16.60 35.37
C THR A 9 -10.02 -15.23 35.54
N GLY A 10 -10.67 -14.12 35.18
CA GLY A 10 -10.07 -12.78 35.23
C GLY A 10 -8.90 -12.55 34.26
N VAL A 11 -8.45 -13.61 33.57
CA VAL A 11 -7.46 -13.58 32.50
C VAL A 11 -8.21 -13.81 31.20
N VAL A 12 -8.38 -12.77 30.40
CA VAL A 12 -8.92 -12.90 29.05
C VAL A 12 -7.89 -13.74 28.26
N PRO A 13 -8.25 -14.95 27.79
CA PRO A 13 -7.32 -15.74 27.00
C PRO A 13 -6.94 -14.93 25.76
N PRO A 14 -5.63 -14.84 25.41
CA PRO A 14 -5.21 -14.11 24.24
C PRO A 14 -5.92 -14.71 23.02
N LEU A 15 -6.54 -13.85 22.22
CA LEU A 15 -7.26 -14.28 21.03
C LEU A 15 -6.27 -15.02 20.11
N PRO A 16 -6.60 -16.21 19.60
CA PRO A 16 -5.77 -16.91 18.61
C PRO A 16 -5.45 -16.00 17.42
N ILE A 17 -4.21 -16.04 16.94
CA ILE A 17 -3.73 -15.14 15.89
C ILE A 17 -4.50 -15.33 14.57
N GLU A 18 -5.05 -16.52 14.34
CA GLU A 18 -5.90 -16.83 13.20
C GLU A 18 -7.22 -16.05 13.24
N LEU A 19 -7.78 -15.86 14.44
CA LEU A 19 -8.99 -15.05 14.62
C LEU A 19 -8.67 -13.56 14.46
N ILE A 20 -7.51 -13.11 14.94
CA ILE A 20 -7.04 -11.73 14.75
C ILE A 20 -6.88 -11.42 13.26
N ARG A 21 -6.22 -12.31 12.50
CA ARG A 21 -6.09 -12.19 11.04
C ARG A 21 -7.45 -12.11 10.37
N ARG A 22 -8.39 -12.98 10.76
CA ARG A 22 -9.73 -12.99 10.16
C ARG A 22 -10.55 -11.74 10.48
N ILE A 23 -10.38 -11.14 11.66
CA ILE A 23 -10.98 -9.85 12.01
C ILE A 23 -10.41 -8.75 11.11
N ILE A 24 -9.09 -8.74 10.93
CA ILE A 24 -8.38 -7.76 10.10
C ILE A 24 -8.77 -7.90 8.62
N ASP A 25 -8.85 -9.13 8.10
CA ASP A 25 -9.25 -9.40 6.71
C ASP A 25 -10.70 -8.96 6.40
N LEU A 26 -11.54 -8.84 7.43
CA LEU A 26 -12.94 -8.38 7.31
C LEU A 26 -13.13 -6.91 7.68
N ALA A 27 -12.10 -6.26 8.22
CA ALA A 27 -12.18 -4.89 8.70
C ALA A 27 -12.05 -3.91 7.52
N ASP A 28 -12.85 -2.86 7.54
CA ASP A 28 -12.69 -1.75 6.61
C ASP A 28 -11.42 -0.92 6.95
N PRO A 29 -10.89 -0.12 6.00
CA PRO A 29 -9.69 0.66 6.22
C PRO A 29 -9.73 1.58 7.46
N SER A 30 -10.89 2.12 7.82
CA SER A 30 -11.03 2.99 9.00
C SER A 30 -10.96 2.20 10.30
N SER A 31 -11.54 1.00 10.31
CA SER A 31 -11.43 0.05 11.42
C SER A 31 -10.00 -0.48 11.57
N LEU A 32 -9.27 -0.71 10.48
CA LEU A 32 -7.87 -1.15 10.54
C LEU A 32 -6.96 -0.19 11.31
N TYR A 33 -7.11 1.12 11.12
CA TYR A 33 -6.37 2.11 11.91
C TYR A 33 -6.69 2.02 13.41
N THR A 34 -7.95 1.75 13.74
CA THR A 34 -8.39 1.58 15.13
C THR A 34 -7.83 0.29 15.73
N LEU A 35 -7.83 -0.79 14.95
CA LEU A 35 -7.29 -2.09 15.34
C LEU A 35 -5.77 -2.00 15.63
N CYS A 36 -5.02 -1.21 14.86
CA CYS A 36 -3.61 -0.95 15.13
C CYS A 36 -3.33 -0.40 16.55
N LEU A 37 -4.31 0.27 17.17
CA LEU A 37 -4.15 0.89 18.48
C LEU A 37 -4.54 -0.04 19.66
N VAL A 38 -5.14 -1.20 19.37
CA VAL A 38 -5.69 -2.09 20.42
C VAL A 38 -4.59 -2.76 21.23
N ASN A 39 -3.63 -3.40 20.56
CA ASN A 39 -2.44 -4.01 21.18
C ASN A 39 -1.36 -4.28 20.12
N SER A 40 -0.18 -4.73 20.56
CA SER A 40 0.96 -5.00 19.67
C SER A 40 0.69 -6.08 18.63
N ILE A 41 -0.10 -7.11 18.94
CA ILE A 41 -0.40 -8.21 18.01
C ILE A 41 -1.34 -7.73 16.89
N PHE A 42 -2.39 -6.98 17.24
CA PHE A 42 -3.24 -6.34 16.25
C PHE A 42 -2.46 -5.32 15.43
N HIS A 43 -1.55 -4.56 16.05
CA HIS A 43 -0.68 -3.62 15.35
C HIS A 43 0.17 -4.33 14.29
N GLU A 44 0.88 -5.40 14.64
CA GLU A 44 1.73 -6.14 13.69
C GLU A 44 0.91 -6.69 12.51
N VAL A 45 -0.23 -7.33 12.77
CA VAL A 45 -1.04 -7.95 11.71
C VAL A 45 -1.74 -6.89 10.85
N ALA A 46 -2.26 -5.83 11.46
CA ALA A 46 -3.00 -4.79 10.74
C ALA A 46 -2.07 -3.89 9.92
N VAL A 47 -0.84 -3.62 10.39
CA VAL A 47 0.18 -2.90 9.62
C VAL A 47 0.55 -3.65 8.35
N VAL A 48 0.79 -4.96 8.45
CA VAL A 48 1.06 -5.80 7.27
C VAL A 48 -0.10 -5.67 6.28
N HIS A 49 -1.35 -5.74 6.75
CA HIS A 49 -2.52 -5.64 5.88
C HIS A 49 -2.67 -4.24 5.25
N LEU A 50 -2.51 -3.17 6.03
CA LEU A 50 -2.59 -1.78 5.59
C LEU A 50 -1.54 -1.42 4.51
N TYR A 51 -0.31 -1.91 4.66
CA TYR A 51 0.78 -1.59 3.74
C TYR A 51 0.97 -2.63 2.63
N ASN A 52 0.24 -3.76 2.64
CA ASN A 52 0.29 -4.77 1.58
C ASN A 52 -0.28 -4.24 0.25
N GLN A 53 -1.41 -3.55 0.31
CA GLN A 53 -2.11 -2.97 -0.84
C GLN A 53 -2.63 -1.56 -0.49
N PRO A 54 -1.76 -0.55 -0.39
CA PRO A 54 -2.19 0.83 -0.19
C PRO A 54 -3.04 1.32 -1.36
N GLU A 55 -4.36 1.31 -1.17
CA GLU A 55 -5.31 2.01 -2.03
C GLU A 55 -5.41 3.46 -1.55
N THR A 56 -4.57 4.34 -2.09
CA THR A 56 -4.60 5.76 -1.75
C THR A 56 -5.23 6.59 -2.87
N PRO A 57 -6.55 6.86 -2.83
CA PRO A 57 -7.24 7.62 -3.88
C PRO A 57 -6.86 9.10 -3.90
N LYS A 58 -6.18 9.60 -2.87
CA LYS A 58 -5.79 11.02 -2.74
C LYS A 58 -4.28 11.19 -2.89
N PRO A 59 -3.81 12.12 -3.75
CA PRO A 59 -2.38 12.34 -3.98
C PRO A 59 -1.63 12.79 -2.72
N GLY A 60 -2.26 13.59 -1.85
CA GLY A 60 -1.66 14.01 -0.58
C GLY A 60 -1.42 12.85 0.40
N THR A 61 -2.30 11.85 0.41
CA THR A 61 -2.13 10.64 1.23
C THR A 61 -1.08 9.72 0.64
N LEU A 62 -1.01 9.62 -0.69
CA LEU A 62 0.04 8.86 -1.37
C LEU A 62 1.43 9.44 -1.11
N VAL A 63 1.60 10.78 -1.18
CA VAL A 63 2.89 11.43 -0.87
C VAL A 63 3.33 11.08 0.55
N ARG A 64 2.42 11.16 1.53
CA ARG A 64 2.71 10.75 2.91
C ARG A 64 3.03 9.27 3.01
N CYS A 65 2.30 8.41 2.31
CA CYS A 65 2.57 6.98 2.28
C CYS A 65 3.96 6.68 1.69
N LEU A 66 4.33 7.28 0.56
CA LEU A 66 5.66 7.15 -0.03
C LEU A 66 6.76 7.69 0.87
N GLN A 67 6.53 8.82 1.56
CA GLN A 67 7.45 9.30 2.60
C GLN A 67 7.60 8.26 3.72
N THR A 68 6.51 7.68 4.18
CA THR A 68 6.53 6.61 5.17
C THR A 68 7.20 5.35 4.64
N LEU A 69 7.09 4.98 3.35
CA LEU A 69 7.77 3.82 2.77
C LEU A 69 9.26 4.08 2.49
N SER A 70 9.65 5.35 2.37
CA SER A 70 11.05 5.73 2.15
C SER A 70 11.93 5.66 3.40
N CYS A 71 11.36 5.67 4.61
CA CYS A 71 12.13 5.74 5.86
C CYS A 71 12.42 4.36 6.52
N PRO A 72 11.42 3.53 6.89
CA PRO A 72 11.61 2.21 7.49
C PRO A 72 11.49 1.09 6.43
N PRO A 73 12.55 0.29 6.20
CA PRO A 73 12.55 -0.78 5.21
C PRO A 73 11.62 -1.94 5.58
N GLU A 74 11.31 -2.12 6.86
CA GLU A 74 10.41 -3.17 7.36
C GLU A 74 8.98 -2.98 6.85
N LEU A 75 8.45 -1.75 6.91
CA LEU A 75 7.09 -1.45 6.43
C LEU A 75 6.99 -1.58 4.92
N ALA A 76 7.97 -1.06 4.20
CA ALA A 76 8.02 -1.10 2.74
C ALA A 76 8.24 -2.53 2.20
N GLY A 77 8.89 -3.40 2.97
CA GLY A 77 9.00 -4.82 2.66
C GLY A 77 7.67 -5.55 2.61
N HIS A 78 6.62 -5.02 3.26
CA HIS A 78 5.29 -5.61 3.21
C HIS A 78 4.50 -5.21 1.96
N THR A 79 4.90 -4.15 1.26
CA THR A 79 4.17 -3.63 0.11
C THR A 79 4.33 -4.51 -1.11
N ARG A 80 3.21 -5.11 -1.55
CA ARG A 80 3.15 -5.97 -2.73
C ARG A 80 2.50 -5.30 -3.91
N SER A 81 1.54 -4.42 -3.68
CA SER A 81 0.84 -3.67 -4.72
C SER A 81 0.88 -2.19 -4.42
N LEU A 82 1.35 -1.39 -5.36
CA LEU A 82 1.30 0.07 -5.28
C LEU A 82 0.41 0.58 -6.40
N VAL A 83 -0.67 1.27 -6.05
CA VAL A 83 -1.61 1.82 -7.02
C VAL A 83 -1.60 3.34 -6.94
N TYR A 84 -1.31 3.97 -8.07
CA TYR A 84 -1.41 5.40 -8.25
C TYR A 84 -2.23 5.72 -9.50
N GLY A 85 -3.25 6.56 -9.30
CA GLY A 85 -4.09 7.14 -10.34
C GLY A 85 -5.37 6.35 -10.66
N ARG A 86 -5.46 5.08 -10.27
CA ARG A 86 -6.68 4.30 -10.51
C ARG A 86 -7.78 4.59 -9.47
N PHE A 87 -8.82 5.31 -9.87
CA PHE A 87 -10.09 5.36 -9.13
C PHE A 87 -10.93 4.13 -9.50
N LEU A 88 -10.80 3.04 -8.73
CA LEU A 88 -11.76 1.93 -8.80
C LEU A 88 -12.98 2.27 -7.94
N GLY A 89 -14.03 2.78 -8.58
CA GLY A 89 -15.40 2.73 -8.02
C GLY A 89 -16.01 4.08 -7.64
N GLY A 90 -16.92 4.56 -8.49
CA GLY A 90 -17.86 5.62 -8.14
C GLY A 90 -18.47 6.24 -9.37
N THR A 91 -19.61 5.71 -9.81
CA THR A 91 -20.53 6.30 -10.78
C THR A 91 -21.20 7.55 -10.19
N SER A 92 -20.42 8.56 -9.84
CA SER A 92 -20.93 9.86 -9.42
C SER A 92 -20.20 10.93 -10.20
N HIS A 93 -20.99 11.64 -11.01
CA HIS A 93 -20.68 12.73 -11.91
C HIS A 93 -20.11 14.00 -11.22
N GLU A 94 -19.32 13.85 -10.16
CA GLU A 94 -18.84 14.98 -9.38
C GLU A 94 -17.34 14.83 -9.13
N HIS A 95 -16.59 15.82 -9.62
CA HIS A 95 -15.14 16.01 -9.46
C HIS A 95 -14.27 15.28 -10.49
N ASN A 96 -14.40 15.80 -11.71
CA ASN A 96 -13.42 15.79 -12.80
C ASN A 96 -12.12 16.52 -12.36
N ILE A 97 -11.50 16.08 -11.26
CA ILE A 97 -10.12 16.48 -10.96
C ILE A 97 -9.29 15.72 -11.98
N ASN A 98 -8.61 16.47 -12.85
CA ASN A 98 -7.74 15.91 -13.87
C ASN A 98 -6.52 15.28 -13.18
N TYR A 99 -6.67 14.11 -12.54
CA TYR A 99 -5.63 13.38 -11.76
C TYR A 99 -4.45 12.93 -12.63
N MET A 100 -4.61 12.99 -13.95
CA MET A 100 -3.56 13.09 -14.96
C MET A 100 -2.69 14.37 -14.81
N THR A 101 -2.74 15.02 -13.64
CA THR A 101 -1.98 16.22 -13.31
C THR A 101 -0.52 15.83 -13.18
N TYR A 102 0.22 16.12 -14.25
CA TYR A 102 1.66 16.23 -14.38
C TYR A 102 2.46 15.67 -13.21
N PHE A 103 3.17 14.58 -13.50
CA PHE A 103 4.31 14.15 -12.73
C PHE A 103 5.15 15.37 -12.29
N THR A 104 5.26 15.60 -10.98
CA THR A 104 6.17 16.61 -10.44
C THR A 104 7.52 15.95 -10.16
N THR A 105 8.62 16.65 -10.40
CA THR A 105 9.97 16.19 -10.05
C THR A 105 10.05 15.73 -8.58
N ALA A 106 9.34 16.41 -7.69
CA ALA A 106 9.25 16.05 -6.27
C ALA A 106 8.64 14.66 -6.06
N PHE A 107 7.58 14.31 -6.79
CA PHE A 107 6.94 13.00 -6.71
C PHE A 107 7.87 11.88 -7.17
N GLY A 108 8.57 12.04 -8.30
CA GLY A 108 9.53 11.00 -8.70
C GLY A 108 10.74 10.92 -7.82
N MET A 109 11.20 12.01 -7.20
CA MET A 109 12.23 11.91 -6.17
C MET A 109 11.75 11.07 -4.99
N LEU A 110 10.50 11.20 -4.56
CA LEU A 110 9.93 10.36 -3.49
C LEU A 110 9.85 8.88 -3.89
N ILE A 111 9.39 8.58 -5.10
CA ILE A 111 9.41 7.21 -5.63
C ILE A 111 10.85 6.68 -5.71
N GLY A 112 11.76 7.50 -6.22
CA GLY A 112 13.18 7.16 -6.34
C GLY A 112 13.82 6.83 -5.00
N SER A 113 13.43 7.54 -3.93
CA SER A 113 13.88 7.25 -2.57
C SER A 113 13.23 5.99 -2.00
N ALA A 114 11.93 5.80 -2.21
CA ALA A 114 11.19 4.65 -1.69
C ALA A 114 11.52 3.33 -2.42
N LYS A 115 11.92 3.38 -3.70
CA LYS A 115 12.04 2.18 -4.55
C LYS A 115 12.97 1.11 -3.95
N SER A 116 14.06 1.52 -3.32
CA SER A 116 15.05 0.61 -2.76
C SER A 116 14.49 -0.28 -1.65
N ASN A 117 13.47 0.22 -0.93
CA ASN A 117 12.82 -0.51 0.16
C ASN A 117 11.63 -1.37 -0.32
N LEU A 118 11.13 -1.16 -1.54
CA LEU A 118 9.96 -1.86 -2.09
C LEU A 118 10.37 -3.14 -2.86
N TYR A 119 11.27 -3.93 -2.29
CA TYR A 119 11.85 -5.12 -2.94
C TYR A 119 10.86 -6.29 -3.13
N ASN A 120 9.73 -6.28 -2.43
CA ASN A 120 8.65 -7.25 -2.56
C ASN A 120 7.50 -6.77 -3.45
N LEU A 121 7.66 -5.63 -4.13
CA LEU A 121 6.64 -5.08 -5.00
C LEU A 121 6.44 -5.99 -6.22
N THR A 122 5.22 -6.48 -6.40
CA THR A 122 4.82 -7.41 -7.46
C THR A 122 3.78 -6.82 -8.40
N SER A 123 3.02 -5.83 -7.95
CA SER A 123 2.07 -5.09 -8.78
C SER A 123 2.34 -3.61 -8.66
N LEU A 124 2.50 -2.95 -9.81
CA LEU A 124 2.66 -1.51 -9.89
C LEU A 124 1.63 -0.95 -10.88
N THR A 125 0.75 -0.10 -10.40
CA THR A 125 -0.15 0.69 -11.24
C THR A 125 0.23 2.15 -11.10
N VAL A 126 0.65 2.79 -12.19
CA VAL A 126 1.10 4.19 -12.21
C VAL A 126 0.47 4.89 -13.40
N GLU A 127 -0.69 5.50 -13.18
CA GLU A 127 -1.37 6.33 -14.16
C GLU A 127 -0.88 7.78 -14.04
N LEU A 128 0.31 8.04 -14.57
CA LEU A 128 0.96 9.34 -14.62
C LEU A 128 1.36 9.73 -16.04
N LEU A 129 1.00 10.94 -16.46
CA LEU A 129 1.64 11.58 -17.61
C LEU A 129 2.98 12.19 -17.20
N GLY A 130 4.09 11.57 -17.64
CA GLY A 130 5.44 12.13 -17.58
C GLY A 130 6.59 11.11 -17.57
N PRO A 131 7.85 11.58 -17.62
CA PRO A 131 9.04 10.76 -17.70
C PRO A 131 9.44 10.21 -16.31
N ILE A 132 8.75 9.16 -15.87
CA ILE A 132 8.98 8.51 -14.57
C ILE A 132 10.11 7.46 -14.61
N GLY A 133 10.49 6.99 -15.81
CA GLY A 133 11.47 5.92 -16.00
C GLY A 133 12.77 6.14 -15.23
N LYS A 134 13.32 7.36 -15.30
CA LYS A 134 14.57 7.72 -14.60
C LYS A 134 14.52 7.52 -13.09
N TYR A 135 13.34 7.61 -12.48
CA TYR A 135 13.18 7.41 -11.04
C TYR A 135 12.99 5.93 -10.69
N LEU A 136 12.37 5.14 -11.58
CA LEU A 136 12.16 3.71 -11.39
C LEU A 136 13.40 2.88 -11.72
N ARG A 137 14.30 3.40 -12.56
CA ARG A 137 15.51 2.71 -13.00
C ARG A 137 16.31 2.13 -11.82
N GLY A 138 16.68 0.86 -11.91
CA GLY A 138 17.41 0.15 -10.84
C GLY A 138 16.59 -0.14 -9.58
N ALA A 139 15.26 -0.06 -9.66
CA ALA A 139 14.40 -0.52 -8.57
C ALA A 139 14.51 -2.05 -8.39
N PRO A 140 14.57 -2.57 -7.15
CA PRO A 140 14.63 -4.00 -6.86
C PRO A 140 13.26 -4.70 -6.97
N PHE A 141 12.35 -4.17 -7.79
CA PHE A 141 10.99 -4.68 -7.87
C PHE A 141 10.95 -6.07 -8.51
N ARG A 142 9.94 -6.87 -8.15
CA ARG A 142 9.67 -8.19 -8.74
C ARG A 142 8.30 -8.18 -9.41
N LEU A 143 8.11 -7.24 -10.34
CA LEU A 143 6.81 -6.97 -10.95
C LEU A 143 6.30 -8.19 -11.75
N ALA A 144 5.17 -8.72 -11.33
CA ALA A 144 4.33 -9.64 -12.10
C ALA A 144 3.31 -8.87 -12.95
N THR A 145 2.88 -7.69 -12.47
CA THR A 145 1.92 -6.83 -13.16
C THR A 145 2.39 -5.38 -13.14
N LEU A 146 2.40 -4.76 -14.32
CA LEU A 146 2.64 -3.34 -14.50
C LEU A 146 1.50 -2.75 -15.33
N ASP A 147 0.83 -1.75 -14.77
CA ASP A 147 -0.15 -0.94 -15.48
C ASP A 147 0.31 0.51 -15.42
N THR A 148 0.40 1.17 -16.57
CA THR A 148 0.97 2.52 -16.60
C THR A 148 0.49 3.35 -17.78
N THR A 149 0.38 4.66 -17.54
CA THR A 149 0.20 5.68 -18.58
C THR A 149 1.45 6.54 -18.78
N ALA A 150 2.60 6.09 -18.24
CA ALA A 150 3.88 6.77 -18.34
C ALA A 150 4.36 6.93 -19.78
N GLU A 151 5.21 7.94 -19.98
CA GLU A 151 5.89 8.14 -21.25
C GLU A 151 6.94 7.03 -21.47
N TRP A 152 6.93 6.45 -22.67
CA TRP A 152 7.86 5.38 -23.08
C TRP A 152 9.20 5.97 -23.52
N ASP A 153 9.91 6.60 -22.59
CA ASP A 153 11.26 7.11 -22.80
C ASP A 153 12.33 6.00 -22.64
N ALA A 154 13.57 6.32 -23.01
CA ALA A 154 14.68 5.36 -22.94
C ALA A 154 14.97 4.88 -21.50
N ASP A 155 14.69 5.71 -20.49
CA ASP A 155 14.87 5.31 -19.09
C ASP A 155 13.78 4.35 -18.62
N PHE A 156 12.55 4.51 -19.12
CA PHE A 156 11.44 3.61 -18.84
C PHE A 156 11.66 2.25 -19.50
N VAL A 157 12.14 2.23 -20.76
CA VAL A 157 12.55 0.98 -21.42
C VAL A 157 13.66 0.29 -20.63
N ALA A 158 14.70 1.02 -20.22
CA ALA A 158 15.80 0.48 -19.40
C ALA A 158 15.38 0.05 -17.98
N PHE A 159 14.17 0.42 -17.53
CA PHE A 159 13.59 -0.09 -16.29
C PHE A 159 12.84 -1.41 -16.50
N LEU A 160 12.32 -1.67 -17.70
CA LEU A 160 11.60 -2.90 -18.02
C LEU A 160 12.52 -4.07 -18.42
N GLU A 161 13.74 -3.76 -18.86
CA GLU A 161 14.81 -4.73 -19.17
C GLU A 161 15.50 -5.29 -17.92
#